data_AF-A0A0J7K2I2-F1
#
_entry.id   AF-A0A0J7K2I2-F1
#
_cell.length_a   1.000
_cell.length_b   1.000
_cell.length_c   1.000
_cell.angle_alpha   90.00
_cell.angle_beta   90.00
_cell.angle_gamma   90.00
#
_symmetry.space_group_name_H-M   'P 1'
#
loop_
_entity.id
_entity.type
_entity.pdbx_description
1 polymer ?
#
loop_
_entity_poly.entity_id
_entity_poly.type
_entity_poly.pdbx_seq_one_letter_code
_entity_poly.pdbx_strand_id
1 'polypeptide(L)'
;MIEFPSDLDHVNATVVTPVSGYEYVQVPLHHHQLFEGMTVDEPMSQPGWHVVMDNTRFSVASLHKMTQGQSKVCTVYPQTLITLDEGVIPFVMSDKWTLVSGDYVDHTYAVFVKSVQGNKLAVKMYVADHDIKVVPDEYRAVVTVDGNVVEQHEKGVVVPKDEPKSYAIKLTENNEHLVVQSQRVPMMMMWTPNSVTVMLDTALQGHVTGVCGHMDDMHKEKLPKIYTVASL
;
A
#
# COMPACT_ATOMS: atom_id res chain seq x y z
N MET A 1 22.62 -22.97 10.79
CA MET A 1 23.10 -21.89 11.67
C MET A 1 23.25 -20.68 10.79
N ILE A 2 22.27 -19.77 10.81
CA ILE A 2 22.29 -18.55 10.03
C ILE A 2 22.48 -17.45 11.05
N GLU A 3 23.69 -16.91 11.10
CA GLU A 3 24.05 -15.75 11.91
C GLU A 3 23.84 -14.49 11.06
N PHE A 4 23.18 -13.49 11.63
CA PHE A 4 23.17 -12.15 11.04
C PHE A 4 24.31 -11.35 11.66
N PRO A 5 25.24 -10.78 10.87
CA PRO A 5 26.14 -9.78 11.38
C PRO A 5 25.33 -8.49 11.59
N SER A 6 25.04 -8.13 12.85
CA SER A 6 24.72 -6.73 13.15
C SER A 6 26.04 -5.98 13.25
N ASP A 7 26.57 -5.59 12.10
CA ASP A 7 27.68 -4.64 12.06
C ASP A 7 27.14 -3.27 12.51
N LEU A 8 27.67 -2.75 13.62
CA LEU A 8 27.26 -1.47 14.20
C LEU A 8 27.70 -0.27 13.35
N ASP A 9 28.45 -0.50 12.27
CA ASP A 9 28.96 0.53 11.36
C ASP A 9 27.94 0.94 10.28
N HIS A 10 26.81 0.23 10.15
CA HIS A 10 25.85 0.44 9.09
C HIS A 10 24.40 0.47 9.58
N VAL A 11 23.56 1.33 8.99
CA VAL A 11 22.11 1.41 9.26
C VAL A 11 21.31 1.03 8.03
N ASN A 12 20.27 0.23 8.22
CA ASN A 12 19.21 0.09 7.23
C ASN A 12 18.12 1.12 7.51
N ALA A 13 17.76 1.93 6.52
CA ALA A 13 16.75 2.96 6.66
C ALA A 13 15.69 2.82 5.58
N THR A 14 14.41 2.77 5.97
CA THR A 14 13.30 2.75 5.02
C THR A 14 12.71 4.16 4.90
N VAL A 15 12.73 4.74 3.71
CA VAL A 15 12.10 6.04 3.43
C VAL A 15 10.85 5.80 2.62
N VAL A 16 9.72 6.24 3.16
CA VAL A 16 8.45 6.16 2.45
C VAL A 16 8.05 7.56 2.01
N THR A 17 7.86 7.73 0.70
CA THR A 17 7.26 8.91 0.09
C THR A 17 5.91 8.54 -0.53
N PRO A 18 5.06 9.52 -0.86
CA PRO A 18 3.76 9.25 -1.51
C PRO A 18 3.88 8.47 -2.83
N VAL A 19 5.01 8.59 -3.52
CA VAL A 19 5.27 7.94 -4.80
C VAL A 19 6.25 6.78 -4.69
N SER A 20 6.88 6.49 -3.55
CA SER A 20 7.91 5.45 -3.49
C SER A 20 8.11 4.91 -2.08
N GLY A 21 8.46 3.62 -1.98
CA GLY A 21 9.14 3.09 -0.80
C GLY A 21 10.59 2.82 -1.17
N TYR A 22 11.53 3.38 -0.40
CA TYR A 22 12.95 3.16 -0.56
C TYR A 22 13.47 2.41 0.66
N GLU A 23 14.33 1.44 0.44
CA GLU A 23 15.13 0.85 1.51
C GLU A 23 16.60 1.15 1.21
N TYR A 24 17.23 1.87 2.12
CA TYR A 24 18.67 2.07 2.12
C TYR A 24 19.27 0.93 2.95
N VAL A 25 20.01 0.04 2.29
CA VAL A 25 20.70 -1.07 2.95
C VAL A 25 22.18 -0.70 3.08
N GLN A 26 22.79 -0.98 4.24
CA GLN A 26 24.20 -0.69 4.51
C GLN A 26 24.60 0.80 4.43
N VAL A 27 23.83 1.72 5.03
CA VAL A 27 24.25 3.13 5.11
C VAL A 27 25.39 3.28 6.11
N PRO A 28 26.61 3.68 5.71
CA PRO A 28 27.75 3.78 6.61
C PRO A 28 27.58 4.95 7.60
N LEU A 29 27.81 4.71 8.88
CA LEU A 29 27.64 5.68 9.98
C LEU A 29 28.89 6.55 10.26
N HIS A 30 29.89 6.55 9.38
CA HIS A 30 31.16 7.22 9.67
C HIS A 30 30.97 8.73 9.94
N HIS A 31 31.27 9.10 11.19
CA HIS A 31 31.36 10.48 11.66
C HIS A 31 32.32 11.27 10.75
N HIS A 32 31.84 12.42 10.26
CA HIS A 32 32.57 13.56 9.67
C HIS A 32 32.47 13.85 8.17
N GLN A 33 31.52 13.27 7.43
CA GLN A 33 31.09 13.89 6.18
C GLN A 33 29.57 14.01 6.16
N LEU A 34 29.12 15.17 6.64
CA LEU A 34 27.80 15.73 6.35
C LEU A 34 27.50 15.54 4.86
N PHE A 35 26.23 15.27 4.54
CA PHE A 35 25.67 15.34 3.18
C PHE A 35 25.88 16.76 2.62
N GLU A 36 27.09 17.06 2.18
CA GLU A 36 27.46 18.27 1.45
C GLU A 36 26.92 18.09 0.02
N GLY A 37 25.66 18.44 -0.17
CA GLY A 37 24.99 18.30 -1.47
C GLY A 37 23.47 18.45 -1.50
N MET A 38 22.79 18.58 -0.36
CA MET A 38 21.39 19.01 -0.34
C MET A 38 21.29 20.47 0.11
N THR A 39 21.66 21.38 -0.77
CA THR A 39 21.19 22.77 -0.71
C THR A 39 19.70 22.78 -1.00
N VAL A 40 18.90 23.21 -0.02
CA VAL A 40 17.43 23.20 0.00
C VAL A 40 16.80 24.26 -0.95
N ASP A 41 17.61 25.04 -1.67
CA ASP A 41 17.15 26.25 -2.37
C ASP A 41 17.02 26.13 -3.90
N GLU A 42 17.24 24.96 -4.51
CA GLU A 42 17.01 24.78 -5.95
C GLU A 42 15.76 23.92 -6.22
N PRO A 43 14.81 24.40 -7.03
CA PRO A 43 13.66 23.58 -7.43
C PRO A 43 14.17 22.43 -8.30
N MET A 44 14.24 21.23 -7.72
CA MET A 44 14.51 20.01 -8.46
C MET A 44 13.48 19.87 -9.58
N SER A 45 13.92 20.15 -10.80
CA SER A 45 13.18 19.88 -12.02
C SER A 45 13.27 18.38 -12.27
N GLN A 46 12.33 17.66 -11.64
CA GLN A 46 12.10 16.21 -11.67
C GLN A 46 13.03 15.38 -10.77
N PRO A 47 12.47 14.57 -9.83
CA PRO A 47 13.25 13.61 -9.07
C PRO A 47 13.71 12.50 -10.03
N GLY A 48 14.98 12.57 -10.46
CA GLY A 48 15.60 11.59 -11.32
C GLY A 48 15.68 10.23 -10.63
N TRP A 49 15.00 9.23 -11.18
CA TRP A 49 15.14 7.85 -10.74
C TRP A 49 16.57 7.36 -11.00
N HIS A 50 17.39 7.25 -9.95
CA HIS A 50 18.68 6.59 -10.03
C HIS A 50 18.51 5.06 -10.15
N VAL A 51 19.20 4.47 -11.14
CA VAL A 51 19.29 3.01 -11.39
C VAL A 51 19.87 2.18 -10.24
N VAL A 52 20.39 2.83 -9.19
CA VAL A 52 20.93 2.19 -7.98
C VAL A 52 19.87 2.10 -6.87
N MET A 53 18.66 2.64 -7.08
CA MET A 53 17.56 2.54 -6.12
C MET A 53 16.82 1.22 -6.31
N ASP A 54 16.87 0.35 -5.31
CA ASP A 54 16.19 -0.94 -5.34
C ASP A 54 14.70 -0.77 -5.02
N ASN A 55 13.84 -1.10 -5.98
CA ASN A 55 12.39 -1.11 -5.80
C ASN A 55 11.98 -2.54 -5.40
N THR A 56 11.97 -2.78 -4.10
CA THR A 56 11.62 -4.08 -3.53
C THR A 56 10.09 -4.32 -3.50
N ARG A 57 9.28 -3.29 -3.77
CA ARG A 57 7.84 -3.26 -3.49
C ARG A 57 6.94 -3.37 -4.72
N PHE A 58 7.25 -2.66 -5.79
CA PHE A 58 6.40 -2.57 -6.98
C PHE A 58 7.02 -3.30 -8.17
N SER A 59 6.19 -3.97 -8.96
CA SER A 59 6.64 -4.48 -10.26
C SER A 59 7.14 -3.32 -11.15
N VAL A 60 8.09 -3.58 -12.06
CA VAL A 60 8.57 -2.57 -13.01
C VAL A 60 7.42 -1.92 -13.79
N ALA A 61 6.38 -2.70 -14.13
CA ALA A 61 5.20 -2.19 -14.82
C ALA A 61 4.38 -1.23 -13.94
N SER A 62 4.17 -1.57 -12.67
CA SER A 62 3.49 -0.71 -11.69
C SER A 62 4.27 0.58 -11.46
N LEU A 63 5.59 0.48 -11.35
CA LEU A 63 6.47 1.63 -11.20
C LEU A 63 6.38 2.56 -12.40
N HIS A 64 6.46 2.00 -13.61
CA HIS A 64 6.34 2.76 -14.84
C HIS A 64 4.99 3.48 -14.95
N LYS A 65 3.87 2.84 -14.56
CA LYS A 65 2.57 3.51 -14.53
C LYS A 65 2.57 4.70 -13.59
N MET A 66 3.10 4.53 -12.40
CA MET A 66 3.15 5.59 -11.39
C MET A 66 4.07 6.74 -11.80
N THR A 67 5.24 6.49 -12.39
CA THR A 67 6.13 7.56 -12.91
C THR A 67 5.53 8.31 -14.09
N GLN A 68 4.61 7.69 -14.83
CA GLN A 68 3.83 8.32 -15.89
C GLN A 68 2.54 8.98 -15.39
N GLY A 69 2.28 8.98 -14.07
CA GLY A 69 1.03 9.51 -13.50
C GLY A 69 -0.21 8.73 -13.91
N GLN A 70 -0.07 7.49 -14.41
CA GLN A 70 -1.17 6.59 -14.77
C GLN A 70 -1.69 5.81 -13.55
N SER A 71 -1.06 5.97 -12.39
CA SER A 71 -1.54 5.38 -11.15
C SER A 71 -1.24 6.31 -9.98
N LYS A 72 -2.19 6.42 -9.05
CA LYS A 72 -2.02 7.14 -7.78
C LYS A 72 -2.01 6.15 -6.62
N VAL A 73 -1.36 6.54 -5.53
CA VAL A 73 -1.15 5.70 -4.35
C VAL A 73 -1.71 6.39 -3.13
N CYS A 74 -2.46 5.64 -2.32
CA CYS A 74 -2.89 6.05 -0.99
C CYS A 74 -2.30 5.08 0.03
N THR A 75 -1.78 5.58 1.15
CA THR A 75 -1.27 4.73 2.22
C THR A 75 -1.86 5.12 3.57
N VAL A 76 -2.42 4.13 4.25
CA VAL A 76 -3.00 4.26 5.57
C VAL A 76 -2.05 3.68 6.61
N TYR A 77 -1.67 4.49 7.58
CA TYR A 77 -1.00 4.09 8.82
C TYR A 77 -1.96 4.24 10.01
N PRO A 78 -1.61 3.76 11.21
CA PRO A 78 -2.49 3.87 12.38
C PRO A 78 -2.81 5.32 12.77
N GLN A 79 -1.93 6.27 12.46
CA GLN A 79 -2.05 7.68 12.87
C GLN A 79 -1.88 8.69 11.73
N THR A 80 -1.61 8.23 10.51
CA THR A 80 -1.34 9.08 9.35
C THR A 80 -1.98 8.49 8.12
N LEU A 81 -2.50 9.35 7.26
CA LEU A 81 -3.00 8.99 5.94
C LEU A 81 -2.21 9.76 4.88
N ILE A 82 -1.77 9.05 3.85
CA ILE A 82 -1.31 9.64 2.59
C ILE A 82 -2.44 9.43 1.57
N THR A 83 -3.06 10.51 1.11
CA THR A 83 -4.19 10.46 0.16
C THR A 83 -3.72 10.18 -1.26
N LEU A 84 -4.65 9.84 -2.16
CA LEU A 84 -4.37 9.68 -3.59
C LEU A 84 -3.84 10.97 -4.22
N ASP A 85 -4.13 12.13 -3.63
CA ASP A 85 -3.67 13.43 -4.10
C ASP A 85 -2.35 13.87 -3.44
N GLU A 86 -1.62 12.91 -2.85
CA GLU A 86 -0.32 13.11 -2.20
C GLU A 86 -0.39 13.97 -0.92
N GLY A 87 -1.58 14.13 -0.35
CA GLY A 87 -1.78 14.81 0.93
C GLY A 87 -1.36 13.94 2.11
N VAL A 88 -0.55 14.47 3.02
CA VAL A 88 -0.19 13.80 4.29
C VAL A 88 -1.01 14.39 5.42
N ILE A 89 -1.99 13.64 5.91
CA ILE A 89 -2.97 14.12 6.87
C ILE A 89 -2.91 13.28 8.16
N PRO A 90 -2.79 13.91 9.34
CA PRO A 90 -2.97 13.21 10.61
C PRO A 90 -4.36 12.57 10.68
N PHE A 91 -4.41 11.24 10.81
CA PHE A 91 -5.65 10.48 10.80
C PHE A 91 -5.51 9.24 11.66
N VAL A 92 -6.29 9.17 12.74
CA VAL A 92 -6.29 8.01 13.64
C VAL A 92 -7.27 6.97 13.12
N MET A 93 -6.76 5.79 12.80
CA MET A 93 -7.59 4.69 12.29
C MET A 93 -8.54 4.19 13.38
N SER A 94 -9.84 4.15 13.07
CA SER A 94 -10.89 3.66 13.98
C SER A 94 -10.85 2.15 14.13
N ASP A 95 -11.32 1.65 15.27
CA ASP A 95 -11.66 0.24 15.52
C ASP A 95 -12.90 -0.24 14.72
N LYS A 96 -13.62 0.68 14.07
CA LYS A 96 -14.70 0.41 13.12
C LYS A 96 -14.15 0.29 11.70
N TRP A 97 -14.84 -0.48 10.86
CA TRP A 97 -14.50 -0.58 9.46
C TRP A 97 -14.70 0.77 8.76
N THR A 98 -13.59 1.36 8.32
CA THR A 98 -13.56 2.64 7.63
C THR A 98 -13.35 2.41 6.14
N LEU A 99 -14.20 3.00 5.29
CA LEU A 99 -14.01 2.94 3.85
C LEU A 99 -12.78 3.75 3.46
N VAL A 100 -11.73 3.06 3.05
CA VAL A 100 -10.46 3.65 2.62
C VAL A 100 -10.52 4.08 1.18
N SER A 101 -10.97 3.19 0.30
CA SER A 101 -11.16 3.47 -1.11
C SER A 101 -12.24 2.55 -1.66
N GLY A 102 -13.10 3.05 -2.54
CA GLY A 102 -14.09 2.24 -3.23
C GLY A 102 -14.58 2.94 -4.49
N ASP A 103 -15.08 2.16 -5.43
CA ASP A 103 -15.76 2.63 -6.62
C ASP A 103 -17.24 2.85 -6.30
N TYR A 104 -17.69 4.10 -6.26
CA TYR A 104 -19.09 4.42 -5.93
C TYR A 104 -20.00 4.45 -7.16
N VAL A 105 -19.44 4.34 -8.37
CA VAL A 105 -20.18 4.42 -9.63
C VAL A 105 -20.57 3.02 -10.07
N ASP A 106 -19.57 2.16 -10.29
CA ASP A 106 -19.78 0.82 -10.83
C ASP A 106 -19.72 -0.26 -9.72
N HIS A 107 -19.36 0.13 -8.49
CA HIS A 107 -19.23 -0.77 -7.35
C HIS A 107 -18.26 -1.93 -7.59
N THR A 108 -17.25 -1.73 -8.44
CA THR A 108 -16.30 -2.79 -8.82
C THR A 108 -15.36 -3.19 -7.68
N TYR A 109 -15.13 -2.30 -6.72
CA TYR A 109 -14.35 -2.61 -5.53
C TYR A 109 -14.69 -1.72 -4.32
N ALA A 110 -14.36 -2.21 -3.13
CA ALA A 110 -14.34 -1.42 -1.91
C ALA A 110 -13.30 -2.00 -0.93
N VAL A 111 -12.47 -1.15 -0.33
CA VAL A 111 -11.44 -1.49 0.64
C VAL A 111 -11.79 -0.82 1.96
N PHE A 112 -12.00 -1.64 2.98
CA PHE A 112 -12.25 -1.22 4.35
C PHE A 112 -11.07 -1.58 5.23
N VAL A 113 -10.70 -0.66 6.11
CA VAL A 113 -9.61 -0.86 7.08
C VAL A 113 -10.12 -0.53 8.47
N LYS A 114 -9.64 -1.26 9.46
CA LYS A 114 -9.83 -0.90 10.87
C LYS A 114 -8.56 -1.16 11.67
N SER A 115 -8.43 -0.41 12.74
CA SER A 115 -7.43 -0.65 13.77
C SER A 115 -7.84 -1.86 14.61
N VAL A 116 -6.88 -2.70 14.94
CA VAL A 116 -7.01 -3.79 15.89
C VAL A 116 -5.92 -3.66 16.96
N GLN A 117 -5.81 -4.64 17.86
CA GLN A 117 -4.88 -4.57 18.99
C GLN A 117 -3.43 -4.30 18.54
N GLY A 118 -2.73 -3.44 19.29
CA GLY A 118 -1.32 -3.14 19.04
C GLY A 118 -1.06 -2.24 17.84
N ASN A 119 -2.00 -1.34 17.50
CA ASN A 119 -1.93 -0.46 16.31
C ASN A 119 -1.79 -1.24 15.00
N LYS A 120 -2.19 -2.52 14.99
CA LYS A 120 -2.21 -3.30 13.76
C LYS A 120 -3.46 -2.97 12.94
N LEU A 121 -3.42 -3.21 11.64
CA LEU A 121 -4.51 -2.92 10.71
C LEU A 121 -5.09 -4.21 10.15
N ALA A 122 -6.40 -4.38 10.24
CA ALA A 122 -7.14 -5.41 9.55
C ALA A 122 -7.80 -4.83 8.29
N VAL A 123 -7.88 -5.64 7.24
CA VAL A 123 -8.48 -5.25 5.95
C VAL A 123 -9.67 -6.16 5.64
N LYS A 124 -10.73 -5.58 5.10
CA LYS A 124 -11.77 -6.29 4.39
C LYS A 124 -11.97 -5.59 3.06
N MET A 125 -11.85 -6.31 1.95
CA MET A 125 -12.01 -5.76 0.63
C MET A 125 -12.94 -6.62 -0.21
N TYR A 126 -13.69 -5.96 -1.08
CA TYR A 126 -14.50 -6.56 -2.13
C TYR A 126 -13.88 -6.14 -3.44
N VAL A 127 -13.58 -7.09 -4.32
CA VAL A 127 -13.03 -6.79 -5.65
C VAL A 127 -13.65 -7.73 -6.66
N ALA A 128 -14.30 -7.14 -7.67
CA ALA A 128 -15.22 -7.85 -8.54
C ALA A 128 -16.26 -8.62 -7.69
N ASP A 129 -16.24 -9.94 -7.73
CA ASP A 129 -17.24 -10.80 -7.06
C ASP A 129 -16.68 -11.52 -5.82
N HIS A 130 -15.49 -11.14 -5.36
CA HIS A 130 -14.79 -11.83 -4.27
C HIS A 130 -14.67 -10.98 -3.02
N ASP A 131 -14.89 -11.60 -1.86
CA ASP A 131 -14.58 -11.01 -0.57
C ASP A 131 -13.21 -11.49 -0.09
N ILE A 132 -12.38 -10.56 0.35
CA ILE A 132 -11.07 -10.86 0.94
C ILE A 132 -11.01 -10.20 2.30
N LYS A 133 -10.49 -10.92 3.28
CA LYS A 133 -10.25 -10.38 4.61
C LYS A 133 -8.85 -10.78 5.08
N VAL A 134 -8.13 -9.79 5.57
CA VAL A 134 -6.79 -9.92 6.12
C VAL A 134 -6.85 -9.49 7.58
N VAL A 135 -6.55 -10.42 8.48
CA VAL A 135 -6.49 -10.14 9.92
C VAL A 135 -5.08 -10.45 10.40
N PRO A 136 -4.41 -9.52 11.10
CA PRO A 136 -3.13 -9.81 11.71
C PRO A 136 -3.29 -10.83 12.85
N ASP A 137 -2.42 -11.83 12.85
CA ASP A 137 -2.20 -12.77 13.95
C ASP A 137 -0.92 -12.35 14.73
N GLU A 138 -0.56 -13.09 15.77
CA GLU A 138 0.68 -12.85 16.55
C GLU A 138 1.93 -12.94 15.67
N TYR A 139 1.95 -13.88 14.71
CA TYR A 139 3.14 -14.18 13.91
C TYR A 139 2.97 -14.04 12.39
N ARG A 140 1.73 -13.92 11.89
CA ARG A 140 1.43 -13.92 10.43
C ARG A 140 0.11 -13.24 10.09
N ALA A 141 -0.22 -13.10 8.82
CA ALA A 141 -1.56 -12.73 8.39
C ALA A 141 -2.47 -13.97 8.28
N VAL A 142 -3.71 -13.87 8.74
CA VAL A 142 -4.78 -14.79 8.35
C VAL A 142 -5.53 -14.15 7.19
N VAL A 143 -5.41 -14.78 6.02
CA VAL A 143 -6.07 -14.33 4.78
C VAL A 143 -7.22 -15.28 4.47
N THR A 144 -8.43 -14.73 4.32
CA THR A 144 -9.59 -15.48 3.86
C THR A 144 -10.11 -14.88 2.56
N VAL A 145 -10.47 -15.73 1.60
CA VAL A 145 -11.14 -15.35 0.35
C VAL A 145 -12.44 -16.14 0.24
N ASP A 146 -13.56 -15.46 0.03
CA ASP A 146 -14.89 -16.05 -0.05
C ASP A 146 -15.23 -16.94 1.16
N GLY A 147 -14.83 -16.46 2.35
CA GLY A 147 -14.93 -17.20 3.61
C GLY A 147 -13.94 -18.37 3.79
N ASN A 148 -13.14 -18.71 2.79
CA ASN A 148 -12.17 -19.81 2.84
C ASN A 148 -10.79 -19.30 3.21
N VAL A 149 -10.12 -19.95 4.18
CA VAL A 149 -8.73 -19.62 4.53
C VAL A 149 -7.80 -19.96 3.37
N VAL A 150 -6.98 -18.99 2.96
CA VAL A 150 -5.94 -19.20 1.94
C VAL A 150 -4.65 -19.60 2.64
N GLU A 151 -4.41 -20.90 2.66
CA GLU A 151 -3.11 -21.43 3.08
C GLU A 151 -2.05 -21.15 2.02
N GLN A 152 -0.82 -20.94 2.47
CA GLN A 152 0.37 -20.76 1.62
C GLN A 152 0.31 -19.54 0.67
N HIS A 153 -0.26 -18.42 1.12
CA HIS A 153 -0.31 -17.19 0.32
C HIS A 153 1.08 -16.66 -0.05
N GLU A 154 2.12 -17.04 0.71
CA GLU A 154 3.52 -16.75 0.41
C GLU A 154 4.01 -17.36 -0.92
N LYS A 155 3.37 -18.44 -1.40
CA LYS A 155 3.72 -19.09 -2.68
C LYS A 155 3.03 -18.48 -3.89
N GLY A 156 2.14 -17.52 -3.66
CA GLY A 156 1.29 -16.94 -4.69
C GLY A 156 0.04 -17.80 -4.95
N VAL A 157 -1.13 -17.18 -4.91
CA VAL A 157 -2.44 -17.81 -5.14
C VAL A 157 -3.24 -16.96 -6.10
N VAL A 158 -3.90 -17.59 -7.07
CA VAL A 158 -4.83 -16.94 -8.00
C VAL A 158 -6.26 -17.38 -7.71
N VAL A 159 -7.20 -16.46 -7.90
CA VAL A 159 -8.63 -16.65 -7.65
C VAL A 159 -9.40 -16.18 -8.90
N PRO A 160 -10.22 -17.04 -9.53
CA PRO A 160 -10.39 -18.46 -9.20
C PRO A 160 -9.17 -19.31 -9.64
N LYS A 161 -8.98 -20.49 -9.04
CA LYS A 161 -7.74 -21.31 -9.19
C LYS A 161 -7.60 -21.97 -10.57
N ASP A 162 -8.72 -22.18 -11.25
CA ASP A 162 -8.86 -22.90 -12.50
C ASP A 162 -8.54 -22.07 -13.75
N GLU A 163 -8.40 -20.74 -13.60
CA GLU A 163 -8.15 -19.82 -14.72
C GLU A 163 -6.84 -19.02 -14.54
N PRO A 164 -5.65 -19.66 -14.64
CA PRO A 164 -4.38 -18.97 -14.38
C PRO A 164 -4.06 -17.84 -15.37
N LYS A 165 -4.74 -17.79 -16.52
CA LYS A 165 -4.60 -16.72 -17.53
C LYS A 165 -5.65 -15.61 -17.37
N SER A 166 -6.69 -15.81 -16.57
CA SER A 166 -7.76 -14.84 -16.33
C SER A 166 -8.23 -14.97 -14.88
N TYR A 167 -7.53 -14.31 -13.96
CA TYR A 167 -7.88 -14.34 -12.55
C TYR A 167 -8.50 -13.01 -12.14
N ALA A 168 -9.51 -13.06 -11.26
CA ALA A 168 -10.02 -11.85 -10.64
C ALA A 168 -8.96 -11.25 -9.71
N ILE A 169 -8.28 -12.10 -8.93
CA ILE A 169 -7.37 -11.71 -7.87
C ILE A 169 -6.13 -12.61 -7.85
N LYS A 170 -4.96 -12.00 -7.66
CA LYS A 170 -3.71 -12.67 -7.32
C LYS A 170 -3.24 -12.18 -5.95
N LEU A 171 -3.03 -13.13 -5.05
CA LEU A 171 -2.43 -12.94 -3.73
C LEU A 171 -0.97 -13.38 -3.83
N THR A 172 -0.04 -12.56 -3.36
CA THR A 172 1.38 -12.92 -3.25
C THR A 172 1.96 -12.29 -2.00
N GLU A 173 3.03 -12.84 -1.46
CA GLU A 173 3.83 -12.18 -0.44
C GLU A 173 5.21 -11.82 -1.01
N ASN A 174 5.63 -10.58 -0.82
CA ASN A 174 6.94 -10.11 -1.26
C ASN A 174 7.50 -9.16 -0.21
N ASN A 175 8.72 -9.43 0.29
CA ASN A 175 9.38 -8.60 1.30
C ASN A 175 8.46 -8.23 2.47
N GLU A 176 7.82 -9.23 3.07
CA GLU A 176 6.87 -9.09 4.20
C GLU A 176 5.57 -8.29 3.88
N HIS A 177 5.34 -7.97 2.61
CA HIS A 177 4.10 -7.36 2.16
C HIS A 177 3.19 -8.41 1.54
N LEU A 178 1.99 -8.54 2.09
CA LEU A 178 0.91 -9.23 1.40
C LEU A 178 0.38 -8.32 0.29
N VAL A 179 0.46 -8.77 -0.95
CA VAL A 179 -0.01 -8.04 -2.13
C VAL A 179 -1.25 -8.71 -2.69
N VAL A 180 -2.28 -7.91 -2.92
CA VAL A 180 -3.51 -8.28 -3.59
C VAL A 180 -3.59 -7.49 -4.89
N GLN A 181 -3.53 -8.18 -6.03
CA GLN A 181 -3.60 -7.56 -7.34
C GLN A 181 -4.84 -8.05 -8.09
N SER A 182 -5.59 -7.15 -8.71
CA SER A 182 -6.70 -7.54 -9.59
C SER A 182 -6.34 -7.37 -11.08
N GLN A 183 -6.85 -8.28 -11.92
CA GLN A 183 -6.86 -8.07 -13.38
C GLN A 183 -8.19 -7.49 -13.88
N ARG A 184 -9.28 -7.65 -13.12
CA ARG A 184 -10.62 -7.18 -13.50
C ARG A 184 -10.86 -5.72 -13.10
N VAL A 185 -10.27 -5.31 -11.99
CA VAL A 185 -10.29 -3.93 -11.50
C VAL A 185 -8.86 -3.40 -11.56
N PRO A 186 -8.61 -2.19 -12.07
CA PRO A 186 -7.25 -1.68 -12.22
C PRO A 186 -6.73 -1.13 -10.87
N MET A 187 -6.60 -2.04 -9.91
CA MET A 187 -6.22 -1.76 -8.52
C MET A 187 -5.27 -2.82 -7.96
N MET A 188 -4.45 -2.38 -7.00
CA MET A 188 -3.56 -3.23 -6.21
C MET A 188 -3.58 -2.75 -4.76
N MET A 189 -3.58 -3.68 -3.82
CA MET A 189 -3.44 -3.41 -2.39
C MET A 189 -2.20 -4.11 -1.86
N MET A 190 -1.48 -3.43 -0.96
CA MET A 190 -0.35 -3.99 -0.23
C MET A 190 -0.60 -3.80 1.26
N TRP A 191 -0.35 -4.85 2.03
CA TRP A 191 -0.62 -4.89 3.45
C TRP A 191 0.62 -5.29 4.23
N THR A 192 0.87 -4.59 5.32
CA THR A 192 1.70 -5.00 6.45
C THR A 192 0.86 -4.86 7.73
N PRO A 193 1.30 -5.42 8.87
CA PRO A 193 0.57 -5.25 10.12
C PRO A 193 0.28 -3.78 10.48
N ASN A 194 1.12 -2.82 10.06
CA ASN A 194 1.01 -1.40 10.41
C ASN A 194 0.72 -0.48 9.21
N SER A 195 0.47 -1.01 8.01
CA SER A 195 0.15 -0.16 6.86
C SER A 195 -0.72 -0.86 5.83
N VAL A 196 -1.58 -0.07 5.18
CA VAL A 196 -2.37 -0.52 4.03
C VAL A 196 -2.18 0.48 2.92
N THR A 197 -1.58 0.04 1.81
CA THR A 197 -1.40 0.87 0.62
C THR A 197 -2.34 0.40 -0.48
N VAL A 198 -3.08 1.32 -1.08
CA VAL A 198 -3.94 1.08 -2.23
C VAL A 198 -3.37 1.88 -3.40
N MET A 199 -3.03 1.19 -4.48
CA MET A 199 -2.63 1.76 -5.76
C MET A 199 -3.78 1.59 -6.74
N LEU A 200 -4.18 2.70 -7.37
CA LEU A 200 -5.29 2.75 -8.31
C LEU A 200 -4.82 3.34 -9.62
N ASP A 201 -5.28 2.77 -10.73
CA ASP A 201 -5.10 3.38 -12.04
C ASP A 201 -5.94 4.65 -12.16
N THR A 202 -5.40 5.66 -12.85
CA THR A 202 -6.11 6.92 -13.10
C THR A 202 -7.38 6.77 -13.95
N ALA A 203 -7.57 5.62 -14.60
CA ALA A 203 -8.84 5.27 -15.24
C ALA A 203 -10.03 5.27 -14.26
N LEU A 204 -9.80 5.16 -12.94
CA LEU A 204 -10.84 5.25 -11.90
C LEU A 204 -11.09 6.68 -11.41
N GLN A 205 -10.41 7.69 -11.95
CA GLN A 205 -10.59 9.08 -11.53
C GLN A 205 -12.07 9.51 -11.64
N GLY A 206 -12.61 10.11 -10.58
CA GLY A 206 -14.02 10.48 -10.48
C GLY A 206 -14.96 9.34 -10.05
N HIS A 207 -14.48 8.09 -9.99
CA HIS A 207 -15.23 6.93 -9.47
C HIS A 207 -14.83 6.57 -8.03
N VAL A 208 -13.66 7.05 -7.58
CA VAL A 208 -13.13 6.72 -6.25
C VAL A 208 -13.81 7.54 -5.15
N THR A 209 -14.14 6.89 -4.04
CA THR A 209 -14.53 7.55 -2.77
C THR A 209 -13.91 6.81 -1.57
N GLY A 210 -13.92 7.44 -0.40
CA GLY A 210 -13.32 6.92 0.84
C GLY A 210 -12.30 7.90 1.41
N VAL A 211 -11.65 7.54 2.51
CA VAL A 211 -10.70 8.46 3.17
C VAL A 211 -9.50 8.84 2.28
N CYS A 212 -9.14 8.00 1.31
CA CYS A 212 -8.08 8.26 0.34
C CYS A 212 -8.34 9.43 -0.62
N GLY A 213 -9.53 10.02 -0.64
CA GLY A 213 -9.90 11.09 -1.57
C GLY A 213 -10.61 10.57 -2.82
N HIS A 214 -10.81 11.46 -3.80
CA HIS A 214 -11.51 11.18 -5.05
C HIS A 214 -10.60 11.21 -6.28
N MET A 215 -9.28 11.34 -6.07
CA MET A 215 -8.27 11.44 -7.15
C MET A 215 -8.43 12.72 -8.01
N ASP A 216 -8.87 13.82 -7.41
CA ASP A 216 -9.22 15.09 -8.08
C ASP A 216 -8.32 16.26 -7.66
N ASP A 217 -7.19 15.95 -7.01
CA ASP A 217 -6.22 16.90 -6.47
C ASP A 217 -6.77 17.84 -5.37
N MET A 218 -7.98 17.60 -4.86
CA MET A 218 -8.60 18.42 -3.81
C MET A 218 -8.29 17.95 -2.39
N HIS A 219 -7.87 16.69 -2.21
CA HIS A 219 -7.72 16.08 -0.88
C HIS A 219 -6.28 16.09 -0.36
N LYS A 220 -5.56 17.19 -0.57
CA LYS A 220 -4.18 17.37 -0.10
C LYS A 220 -4.09 17.76 1.37
N GLU A 221 -4.99 18.64 1.81
CA GLU A 221 -4.96 19.21 3.15
C GLU A 221 -6.17 18.80 4.00
N LYS A 222 -7.24 18.31 3.36
CA LYS A 222 -8.51 18.02 4.02
C LYS A 222 -9.07 16.67 3.60
N LEU A 223 -9.44 15.88 4.62
CA LEU A 223 -10.11 14.60 4.41
C LEU A 223 -11.49 14.79 3.77
N PRO A 224 -11.87 13.88 2.86
CA PRO A 224 -13.25 13.76 2.42
C PRO A 224 -14.14 13.24 3.55
N LYS A 225 -15.44 13.02 3.25
CA LYS A 225 -16.37 12.41 4.19
C LYS A 225 -15.89 11.00 4.56
N ILE A 226 -15.82 10.72 5.86
CA ILE A 226 -15.42 9.43 6.40
C ILE A 226 -16.67 8.55 6.54
N TYR A 227 -16.63 7.36 5.96
CA TYR A 227 -17.69 6.36 6.09
C TYR A 227 -17.21 5.24 7.00
N THR A 228 -17.95 4.96 8.08
CA THR A 228 -17.63 3.88 9.02
C THR A 228 -18.84 2.99 9.29
N VAL A 229 -18.58 1.71 9.52
CA VAL A 229 -19.60 0.73 9.92
C VAL A 229 -19.05 -0.19 11.02
N ALA A 230 -19.91 -0.59 11.95
CA ALA A 230 -19.52 -1.44 13.08
C ALA A 230 -19.21 -2.88 12.66
N SER A 231 -19.96 -3.40 11.68
CA SER A 231 -19.85 -4.76 11.17
C SER A 231 -20.01 -4.77 9.64
N LEU A 232 -19.21 -5.60 8.98
CA LEU A 232 -19.26 -5.89 7.55
C LEU A 232 -19.30 -7.38 7.31
#